data_AF-A0A1A6HB88-F1
#
_entry.id   AF-A0A1A6HB88-F1
#
_cell.length_a   1.000
_cell.length_b   1.000
_cell.length_c   1.000
_cell.angle_alpha   90.00
_cell.angle_beta   90.00
_cell.angle_gamma   90.00
#
_symmetry.space_group_name_H-M   'P 1'
#
loop_
_entity.id
_entity.type
_entity.pdbx_description
1 polymer ?
#
loop_
_entity_poly.entity_id
_entity_poly.type
_entity_poly.pdbx_seq_one_letter_code
_entity_poly.pdbx_strand_id
1 'polypeptide(L)' 'MVLVPSQLYTETPEKICFHLYDLNETVTVKASLQSSWGTRSLSNEFVVDKDLFHCVSF' A
#
# COMPACT_ATOMS: atom_id res chain seq x y z
N MET A 1 -4.30 5.17 8.29
CA MET A 1 -2.86 4.99 8.61
C MET A 1 -2.26 3.95 7.69
N VAL A 2 -0.98 4.09 7.32
CA VAL A 2 -0.26 3.15 6.44
C VAL A 2 1.06 2.78 7.09
N LEU A 3 1.41 1.50 7.05
CA LEU A 3 2.65 0.95 7.57
C LEU A 3 3.45 0.38 6.40
N VAL A 4 4.68 0.86 6.24
CA VAL A 4 5.60 0.42 5.18
C VAL A 4 7.01 0.30 5.75
N PRO A 5 7.83 -0.66 5.29
CA PRO A 5 9.24 -0.73 5.65
C PRO A 5 9.97 0.55 5.25
N SER A 6 10.93 0.97 6.06
CA SER A 6 11.81 2.10 5.73
C SER A 6 12.84 1.76 4.66
N GLN A 7 13.17 0.47 4.53
CA GLN A 7 14.12 -0.06 3.57
C GLN A 7 13.46 -1.21 2.81
N LEU A 8 13.57 -1.17 1.48
CA LEU A 8 12.98 -2.16 0.57
C LEU A 8 14.10 -2.91 -0.13
N TYR A 9 13.98 -4.23 -0.20
CA TYR A 9 14.92 -5.08 -0.93
C TYR A 9 14.30 -5.57 -2.24
N THR A 10 15.06 -5.50 -3.33
CA THR A 10 14.54 -5.68 -4.70
C THR A 10 14.22 -7.13 -5.09
N GLU A 11 14.58 -8.11 -4.27
CA GLU A 11 14.41 -9.55 -4.54
C GLU A 11 13.53 -10.26 -3.50
N THR A 12 13.04 -9.52 -2.49
CA THR A 12 12.14 -10.06 -1.49
C THR A 12 10.79 -9.35 -1.60
N PRO A 13 9.65 -10.08 -1.59
CA PRO A 13 8.35 -9.45 -1.57
C PRO A 13 8.19 -8.60 -0.32
N GLU A 14 8.02 -7.29 -0.51
CA GLU A 14 7.84 -6.35 0.58
C GLU A 14 6.37 -6.23 0.91
N LYS A 15 6.05 -5.94 2.18
CA LYS A 15 4.66 -5.83 2.63
C LYS A 15 4.32 -4.40 2.99
N ILE A 16 3.21 -3.92 2.47
CA ILE A 16 2.57 -2.67 2.91
C ILE A 16 1.25 -3.02 3.59
N CYS A 17 0.99 -2.39 4.73
CA CYS A 17 -0.26 -2.58 5.46
C CYS A 17 -1.04 -1.27 5.54
N PHE A 18 -2.32 -1.35 5.22
CA PHE A 18 -3.28 -0.27 5.31
C PHE A 18 -4.15 -0.49 6.54
N HIS A 19 -4.33 0.58 7.30
CA HIS A 19 -5.25 0.61 8.41
C HIS A 19 -6.15 1.82 8.25
N LEU A 20 -7.30 1.62 7.62
CA LEU A 20 -8.28 2.69 7.43
C LEU A 20 -9.37 2.55 8.49
N TYR A 21 -9.80 3.67 9.05
CA TYR A 21 -10.81 3.73 10.11
C TYR A 21 -11.78 4.84 9.79
N ASP A 22 -13.00 4.74 10.32
CA ASP A 22 -14.05 5.76 10.24
C ASP A 22 -14.42 6.10 8.78
N LEU A 23 -14.33 5.10 7.90
CA LEU A 23 -14.72 5.25 6.51
C LEU A 23 -16.23 5.01 6.34
N ASN A 24 -16.93 6.06 5.94
CA ASN A 24 -18.36 5.96 5.61
C ASN A 24 -18.62 5.23 4.28
N GLU A 25 -17.61 5.07 3.44
CA GLU A 25 -17.68 4.42 2.12
C GLU A 25 -16.41 3.59 1.85
N THR A 26 -16.51 2.58 1.00
CA THR A 26 -15.36 1.79 0.54
C THR A 26 -14.46 2.68 -0.32
N VAL A 27 -13.15 2.61 -0.10
CA VAL A 27 -12.18 3.43 -0.83
C VAL A 27 -11.16 2.56 -1.57
N THR A 28 -10.73 3.04 -2.73
CA THR A 28 -9.64 2.45 -3.48
C THR A 28 -8.34 3.18 -3.17
N VAL A 29 -7.34 2.45 -2.69
CA VAL A 29 -6.01 2.98 -2.36
C VAL A 29 -5.02 2.56 -3.44
N LYS A 30 -4.23 3.52 -3.91
CA LYS A 30 -3.15 3.29 -4.88
C LYS A 30 -1.80 3.64 -4.26
N ALA A 31 -0.85 2.73 -4.37
CA ALA A 31 0.52 2.95 -3.89
C ALA A 31 1.49 3.02 -5.08
N SER A 32 2.44 3.95 -5.04
CA SER A 32 3.48 4.10 -6.05
C SER A 32 4.81 4.45 -5.41
N LEU A 33 5.88 3.82 -5.87
CA LEU A 33 7.24 4.13 -5.49
C LEU A 33 7.78 5.21 -6.43
N GLN A 34 8.12 6.38 -5.89
CA GLN A 34 8.72 7.47 -6.65
C GLN A 34 10.21 7.56 -6.33
N SER A 35 11.05 7.58 -7.36
CA SER A 35 12.50 7.72 -7.26
C SER A 35 13.01 8.79 -8.22
N SER A 36 14.27 9.19 -8.07
CA SER A 36 14.95 10.08 -9.02
C SER A 36 15.02 9.52 -10.44
N TRP A 37 14.87 8.20 -10.61
CA TRP A 37 14.92 7.52 -11.91
C TRP A 37 13.54 7.25 -12.51
N GLY A 38 12.46 7.66 -11.82
CA GLY A 38 11.10 7.55 -12.31
C GLY A 38 10.09 7.08 -11.25
N THR A 39 8.83 7.01 -11.67
CA THR A 39 7.71 6.53 -10.86
C THR A 39 7.40 5.10 -11.25
N ARG A 40 7.53 4.17 -10.29
CA ARG A 40 7.11 2.77 -10.45
C ARG A 40 5.84 2.56 -9.63
N SER A 41 4.73 2.27 -10.29
CA SER A 41 3.50 1.87 -9.57
C SER A 41 3.75 0.54 -8.86
N LEU A 42 3.39 0.47 -7.57
CA LEU A 42 3.29 -0.81 -6.88
C LEU A 42 1.97 -1.39 -7.37
N SER A 43 2.03 -2.44 -8.17
CA SER A 43 1.01 -2.83 -9.17
C SER A 43 -0.40 -3.13 -8.63
N ASN A 44 -0.62 -3.10 -7.33
CA ASN A 44 -1.86 -3.52 -6.73
C ASN A 44 -2.69 -2.29 -6.34
N GLU A 45 -3.79 -2.05 -7.04
CA GLU A 45 -4.86 -1.18 -6.55
C GLU A 45 -5.62 -1.95 -5.46
N PHE A 46 -5.71 -1.36 -4.28
CA PHE A 46 -6.23 -2.03 -3.10
C PHE A 46 -7.63 -1.51 -2.81
N VAL A 47 -8.62 -2.41 -2.85
CA VAL A 47 -9.96 -2.11 -2.34
C VAL A 47 -9.93 -2.37 -0.84
N VAL A 48 -10.01 -1.30 -0.05
CA VAL A 48 -10.03 -1.41 1.40
C VAL A 48 -11.47 -1.19 1.87
N ASP A 49 -12.07 -2.26 2.38
CA ASP A 49 -13.39 -2.20 2.99
C ASP A 49 -13.33 -1.52 4.36
N LYS A 50 -14.48 -1.08 4.86
CA LYS A 50 -14.60 -0.28 6.09
C LYS A 50 -13.90 -0.96 7.27
N ASP A 51 -13.13 -0.16 8.01
CA ASP A 51 -12.49 -0.54 9.27
C ASP A 51 -11.59 -1.79 9.21
N LEU A 52 -10.93 -2.00 8.05
CA LEU A 52 -10.08 -3.17 7.82
C LEU A 52 -8.59 -2.84 7.93
N PHE A 53 -7.88 -3.65 8.70
CA PHE A 53 -6.43 -3.79 8.62
C PHE A 53 -6.08 -4.80 7.52
N HIS A 54 -5.47 -4.35 6.43
CA HIS A 54 -5.12 -5.19 5.29
C HIS A 54 -3.66 -5.05 4.90
N CYS A 55 -2.96 -6.17 4.73
CA CYS A 55 -1.57 -6.20 4.29
C CYS A 55 -1.43 -6.88 2.95
N VAL A 56 -0.56 -6.32 2.11
CA VAL A 56 -0.42 -6.71 0.71
C VAL A 56 1.05 -6.73 0.36
N SER A 57 1.45 -7.77 -0.36
CA SER A 57 2.84 -7.96 -0.79
C SER A 57 2.99 -7.42 -2.21
N PHE A 58 4.13 -6.81 -2.51
CA PHE A 58 4.47 -6.25 -3.83
C PHE A 58 5.93 -6.53 -4.20
#